data_AF-X0X6Y9-F1
#
_entry.id   AF-X0X6Y9-F1
#
_cell.length_a   1.000
_cell.length_b   1.000
_cell.length_c   1.000
_cell.angle_alpha   90.00
_cell.angle_beta   90.00
_cell.angle_gamma   90.00
#
_symmetry.space_group_name_H-M   'P 1'
#
loop_
_entity.id
_entity.type
_entity.pdbx_description
1 polymer ?
#
loop_
_entity_poly.entity_id
_entity_poly.type
_entity_poly.pdbx_seq_one_letter_code
_entity_poly.pdbx_strand_id
1 'polypeptide(L)'
;MSNERRHELEKNDLAILLDRVNKTIEPYSKLIAVGIGALFIAVMGWLFYNSQRSGQRSDSTLDLIQGAASQDAEVLMEVSNNYPGTVAAAWAQVYQGQLQLSQGIQTLYRDREEAEQLLGDAKSAFQSAVSASSDPLLRSRANLGIARADESLGN
;
A
#
# COMPACT_ATOMS: atom_id res chain seq x y z
N MET A 1 42.32 -55.41 28.04
CA MET A 1 42.51 -55.21 26.59
C MET A 1 41.14 -55.10 25.92
N SER A 2 40.50 -53.92 25.97
CA SER A 2 39.29 -53.58 25.18
C SER A 2 38.65 -52.29 25.70
N ASN A 3 39.16 -51.11 25.31
CA ASN A 3 38.39 -49.86 25.40
C ASN A 3 38.75 -48.88 24.27
N GLU A 4 39.98 -48.90 23.76
CA GLU A 4 40.39 -48.09 22.59
C GLU A 4 39.56 -48.33 21.31
N ARG A 5 39.21 -49.58 20.98
CA ARG A 5 38.57 -49.92 19.69
C ARG A 5 37.09 -49.50 19.57
N ARG A 6 36.43 -49.08 20.66
CA ARG A 6 35.02 -48.68 20.61
C ARG A 6 34.83 -47.22 20.19
N HIS A 7 35.78 -46.34 20.50
CA HIS A 7 35.72 -44.94 20.07
C HIS A 7 36.12 -44.72 18.60
N GLU A 8 36.86 -45.65 17.98
CA GLU A 8 37.13 -45.60 16.54
C GLU A 8 35.91 -45.96 15.69
N LEU A 9 35.08 -46.90 16.16
CA LEU A 9 33.87 -47.35 15.45
C LEU A 9 32.79 -46.27 15.42
N GLU A 10 32.64 -45.48 16.48
CA GLU A 10 31.63 -44.43 16.58
C GLU A 10 31.96 -43.21 15.69
N LYS A 11 33.25 -42.86 15.56
CA LYS A 11 33.71 -41.90 14.54
C LYS A 11 33.50 -42.44 13.13
N ASN A 12 33.62 -43.76 12.94
CA ASN A 12 33.45 -44.41 11.66
C ASN A 12 31.99 -44.43 11.21
N ASP A 13 31.04 -44.69 12.10
CA ASP A 13 29.61 -44.70 11.75
C ASP A 13 29.11 -43.31 11.37
N LEU A 14 29.52 -42.25 12.08
CA LEU A 14 29.26 -40.86 11.68
C LEU A 14 29.92 -40.52 10.35
N ALA A 15 31.17 -40.94 10.13
CA ALA A 15 31.87 -40.72 8.87
C ALA A 15 31.26 -41.50 7.70
N ILE A 16 30.78 -42.73 7.92
CA ILE A 16 30.07 -43.54 6.92
C ILE A 16 28.71 -42.91 6.60
N LEU A 17 28.01 -42.38 7.60
CA LEU A 17 26.71 -41.75 7.41
C LEU A 17 26.89 -40.41 6.68
N LEU A 18 27.93 -39.63 7.02
CA LEU A 18 28.33 -38.45 6.23
C LEU A 18 28.77 -38.83 4.82
N ASP A 19 29.56 -39.88 4.61
CA ASP A 19 30.02 -40.30 3.28
C ASP A 19 28.86 -40.81 2.42
N ARG A 20 27.87 -41.49 3.03
CA ARG A 20 26.66 -41.96 2.35
C ARG A 20 25.73 -40.81 2.00
N VAL A 21 25.52 -39.84 2.90
CA VAL A 21 24.76 -38.62 2.61
C VAL A 21 25.48 -37.79 1.55
N ASN A 22 26.81 -37.65 1.64
CA ASN A 22 27.63 -36.93 0.68
C ASN A 22 27.55 -37.58 -0.70
N LYS A 23 27.72 -38.91 -0.84
CA LYS A 23 27.59 -39.63 -2.12
C LYS A 23 26.18 -39.58 -2.72
N THR A 24 25.15 -39.47 -1.88
CA THR A 24 23.75 -39.37 -2.36
C THR A 24 23.42 -37.95 -2.82
N ILE A 25 24.02 -36.94 -2.18
CA ILE A 25 23.86 -35.52 -2.53
C ILE A 25 24.81 -35.12 -3.67
N GLU A 26 25.99 -35.73 -3.80
CA GLU A 26 27.02 -35.42 -4.80
C GLU A 26 26.46 -35.24 -6.23
N PRO A 27 25.67 -36.19 -6.78
CA PRO A 27 25.16 -36.07 -8.14
C PRO A 27 24.08 -34.99 -8.30
N TYR A 28 23.35 -34.66 -7.22
CA TYR A 28 22.26 -33.68 -7.24
C TYR A 28 22.64 -32.33 -6.60
N SER A 29 23.85 -32.21 -6.05
CA SER A 29 24.35 -31.04 -5.31
C SER A 29 24.29 -29.76 -6.15
N LYS A 30 24.64 -29.88 -7.44
CA LYS A 30 24.53 -28.79 -8.43
C LYS A 30 23.08 -28.41 -8.71
N LEU A 31 22.18 -29.38 -8.84
CA LEU A 31 20.75 -29.15 -9.08
C LEU A 31 20.07 -28.54 -7.85
N ILE A 32 20.41 -29.00 -6.64
CA ILE A 32 19.95 -28.44 -5.37
C ILE A 32 20.49 -27.01 -5.21
N ALA A 33 21.77 -26.77 -5.50
CA ALA A 33 22.36 -25.44 -5.43
C ALA A 33 21.69 -24.47 -6.43
N VAL A 34 21.41 -24.91 -7.66
CA VAL A 34 20.67 -24.11 -8.65
C VAL A 34 19.23 -23.87 -8.18
N GLY A 35 18.56 -24.88 -7.62
CA GLY A 35 17.19 -24.75 -7.09
C GLY A 35 17.12 -23.76 -5.93
N ILE A 36 18.04 -23.83 -4.98
CA ILE A 36 18.16 -22.88 -3.87
C ILE A 36 18.49 -21.49 -4.40
N GLY A 37 19.42 -21.37 -5.35
CA GLY A 37 19.76 -20.11 -5.99
C GLY A 37 18.57 -19.45 -6.69
N ALA A 38 17.81 -20.23 -7.45
CA ALA A 38 16.59 -19.77 -8.12
C ALA A 38 15.51 -19.34 -7.11
N LEU A 39 15.32 -20.10 -6.02
CA LEU A 39 14.42 -19.74 -4.93
C LEU A 39 14.84 -18.41 -4.28
N PHE A 40 16.13 -18.23 -4.01
CA PHE A 40 16.65 -16.98 -3.44
C PHE A 40 16.38 -15.78 -4.34
N ILE A 41 16.63 -15.91 -5.65
CA ILE A 41 16.35 -14.84 -6.62
C ILE A 41 14.85 -14.52 -6.65
N ALA A 42 13.98 -15.54 -6.66
CA ALA A 42 12.53 -15.35 -6.63
C ALA A 42 12.06 -14.65 -5.36
N VAL A 43 12.58 -15.06 -4.19
CA VAL A 43 12.26 -14.43 -2.90
C VAL A 43 12.76 -12.99 -2.85
N MET A 44 13.99 -12.72 -3.29
CA MET A 44 14.51 -11.34 -3.35
C MET A 44 13.67 -10.46 -4.29
N GLY A 45 13.29 -10.97 -5.46
CA GLY A 45 12.41 -10.27 -6.39
C GLY A 45 11.06 -9.94 -5.76
N TRP A 46 10.46 -10.89 -5.03
CA TRP A 46 9.20 -10.67 -4.32
C TRP A 46 9.34 -9.66 -3.18
N LEU A 47 10.40 -9.76 -2.37
CA LEU A 47 10.67 -8.82 -1.28
C LEU A 47 10.87 -7.40 -1.79
N PHE A 48 11.63 -7.21 -2.88
CA PHE A 48 11.86 -5.89 -3.47
C PHE A 48 10.58 -5.28 -4.06
N TYR A 49 9.76 -6.10 -4.73
CA TYR A 49 8.46 -5.66 -5.23
C TYR A 49 7.52 -5.23 -4.08
N ASN A 50 7.55 -5.96 -2.97
CA ASN A 50 6.68 -5.66 -1.82
C ASN A 50 7.20 -4.49 -0.97
N SER A 51 8.52 -4.32 -0.86
CA SER A 51 9.13 -3.22 -0.08
C SER A 51 8.80 -1.85 -0.68
N GLN A 52 8.78 -1.73 -2.01
CA GLN A 52 8.46 -0.47 -2.69
C GLN A 52 7.00 -0.03 -2.46
N ARG A 53 6.08 -0.99 -2.40
CA ARG A 53 4.66 -0.75 -2.03
C ARG A 53 4.48 -0.34 -0.58
N SER A 54 5.30 -0.89 0.33
CA SER A 54 5.25 -0.56 1.76
C SER A 54 5.74 0.86 2.03
N GLY A 55 6.83 1.30 1.39
CA GLY A 55 7.34 2.66 1.49
C GLY A 55 6.32 3.70 1.02
N GLN A 56 5.80 3.53 -0.20
CA GLN A 56 4.78 4.44 -0.76
C GLN A 56 3.52 4.55 0.11
N ARG A 57 3.10 3.46 0.77
CA ARG A 57 1.94 3.51 1.68
C ARG A 57 2.22 4.32 2.95
N SER A 58 3.42 4.19 3.51
CA SER A 58 3.84 4.96 4.68
C SER A 58 3.88 6.45 4.37
N ASP A 59 4.56 6.82 3.28
CA ASP A 59 4.71 8.22 2.87
C ASP A 59 3.35 8.84 2.52
N SER A 60 2.51 8.13 1.77
CA SER A 60 1.15 8.61 1.43
C SER A 60 0.28 8.88 2.65
N THR A 61 0.41 8.08 3.72
CA THR A 61 -0.36 8.27 4.94
C THR A 61 0.13 9.47 5.74
N LEU A 62 1.45 9.65 5.80
CA LEU A 62 2.05 10.80 6.45
C LEU A 62 1.65 12.10 5.74
N ASP A 63 1.74 12.13 4.41
CA ASP A 63 1.41 13.30 3.60
C ASP A 63 -0.10 13.61 3.66
N LEU A 64 -0.96 12.59 3.72
CA LEU A 64 -2.38 12.79 4.00
C LEU A 64 -2.61 13.49 5.34
N ILE A 65 -1.94 13.04 6.41
CA ILE A 65 -2.11 13.63 7.75
C ILE A 65 -1.64 15.08 7.76
N GLN A 66 -0.49 15.36 7.13
CA GLN A 66 0.04 16.72 7.02
C GLN A 66 -0.86 17.62 6.16
N GLY A 67 -1.30 17.12 5.01
CA GLY A 67 -2.22 17.83 4.12
C GLY A 67 -3.57 18.10 4.78
N ALA A 68 -4.13 17.14 5.52
CA ALA A 68 -5.38 17.33 6.24
C ALA A 68 -5.27 18.40 7.34
N ALA A 69 -4.10 18.54 7.96
CA ALA A 69 -3.84 19.59 8.95
C ALA A 69 -3.72 20.99 8.32
N SER A 70 -3.35 21.10 7.05
CA SER A 70 -3.20 22.38 6.35
C SER A 70 -4.53 23.09 6.06
N GLN A 71 -5.65 22.34 6.04
CA GLN A 71 -6.96 22.81 5.57
C GLN A 71 -6.93 23.42 4.15
N ASP A 72 -5.98 22.98 3.33
CA ASP A 72 -5.82 23.38 1.93
C ASP A 72 -6.25 22.25 0.99
N ALA A 73 -7.21 22.54 0.13
CA ALA A 73 -7.73 21.58 -0.84
C ALA A 73 -6.68 21.23 -1.92
N GLU A 74 -5.82 22.17 -2.29
CA GLU A 74 -4.77 21.97 -3.30
C GLU A 74 -3.72 20.98 -2.80
N VAL A 75 -3.29 21.13 -1.54
CA VAL A 75 -2.34 20.21 -0.90
C VAL A 75 -2.90 18.79 -0.87
N LEU A 76 -4.19 18.63 -0.54
CA LEU A 76 -4.85 17.31 -0.54
C LEU A 76 -4.99 16.73 -1.95
N MET A 77 -5.26 17.56 -2.95
CA MET A 77 -5.25 17.13 -4.35
C MET A 77 -3.86 16.61 -4.74
N GLU A 78 -2.79 17.30 -4.33
CA GLU A 78 -1.42 16.89 -4.58
C GLU A 78 -1.10 15.51 -3.98
N VAL A 79 -1.54 15.24 -2.74
CA VAL A 79 -1.40 13.91 -2.11
C VAL A 79 -2.09 12.83 -2.96
N SER A 80 -3.27 13.12 -3.50
CA SER A 80 -3.99 12.16 -4.34
C SER A 80 -3.27 11.88 -5.67
N ASN A 81 -2.64 12.89 -6.26
CA ASN A 81 -1.89 12.80 -7.50
C ASN A 81 -0.52 12.12 -7.32
N ASN A 82 0.13 12.34 -6.18
CA ASN A 82 1.46 11.80 -5.88
C ASN A 82 1.41 10.32 -5.53
N TYR A 83 0.29 9.84 -4.95
CA TYR A 83 0.16 8.46 -4.46
C TYR A 83 -1.05 7.70 -5.05
N PRO A 84 -1.22 7.65 -6.38
CA PRO A 84 -2.41 7.07 -7.00
C PRO A 84 -2.58 5.60 -6.63
N GLY A 85 -3.82 5.20 -6.34
CA GLY A 85 -4.17 3.82 -5.95
C GLY A 85 -3.81 3.45 -4.50
N THR A 86 -3.28 4.38 -3.70
CA THR A 86 -3.19 4.20 -2.24
C THR A 86 -4.51 4.55 -1.56
N VAL A 87 -4.75 3.94 -0.39
CA VAL A 87 -5.93 4.28 0.43
C VAL A 87 -5.86 5.74 0.89
N ALA A 88 -4.65 6.24 1.18
CA ALA A 88 -4.44 7.62 1.60
C ALA A 88 -4.82 8.63 0.50
N ALA A 89 -4.46 8.36 -0.76
CA ALA A 89 -4.89 9.20 -1.89
C ALA A 89 -6.42 9.27 -2.03
N ALA A 90 -7.12 8.14 -1.85
CA ALA A 90 -8.58 8.14 -1.89
C ALA A 90 -9.20 8.94 -0.73
N TRP A 91 -8.62 8.89 0.48
CA TRP A 91 -9.04 9.74 1.60
C TRP A 91 -8.69 11.22 1.38
N ALA A 92 -7.58 11.52 0.73
CA ALA A 92 -7.20 12.89 0.39
C ALA A 92 -8.27 13.54 -0.49
N GLN A 93 -8.79 12.82 -1.49
CA GLN A 93 -9.90 13.28 -2.32
C GLN A 93 -11.20 13.51 -1.53
N VAL A 94 -11.49 12.67 -0.54
CA VAL A 94 -12.64 12.90 0.35
C VAL A 94 -12.46 14.19 1.16
N TYR A 95 -11.27 14.44 1.72
CA TYR A 95 -11.01 15.64 2.51
C TYR A 95 -10.95 16.90 1.64
N GLN A 96 -10.35 16.83 0.45
CA GLN A 96 -10.39 17.89 -0.55
C GLN A 96 -11.83 18.30 -0.84
N GLY A 97 -12.68 17.31 -1.17
CA GLY A 97 -14.09 17.56 -1.46
C GLY A 97 -14.84 18.15 -0.25
N GLN A 98 -14.50 17.75 0.98
CA GLN A 98 -15.11 18.33 2.19
C GLN A 98 -14.74 19.79 2.39
N LEU A 99 -13.48 20.17 2.14
CA LEU A 99 -13.03 21.56 2.25
C LEU A 99 -13.73 22.42 1.20
N GLN A 100 -13.73 21.98 -0.06
CA GLN A 100 -14.40 22.69 -1.16
C GLN A 100 -15.90 22.80 -0.94
N LEU A 101 -16.56 21.72 -0.46
CA LEU A 101 -17.97 21.74 -0.10
C LEU A 101 -18.25 22.79 0.99
N SER A 102 -17.45 22.78 2.05
CA SER A 102 -17.60 23.73 3.16
C SER A 102 -17.42 25.18 2.69
N GLN A 103 -16.39 25.44 1.86
CA GLN A 103 -16.14 26.77 1.31
C GLN A 103 -17.26 27.18 0.36
N GLY A 104 -17.67 26.32 -0.56
CA GLY A 104 -18.76 26.58 -1.51
C GLY A 104 -20.06 26.94 -0.80
N ILE A 105 -20.45 26.18 0.24
CA ILE A 105 -21.64 26.49 1.05
C ILE A 105 -21.55 27.87 1.71
N GLN A 106 -20.39 28.25 2.23
CA GLN A 106 -20.20 29.57 2.85
C GLN A 106 -20.25 30.69 1.82
N THR A 107 -19.72 30.43 0.61
CA THR A 107 -19.63 31.39 -0.48
C THR A 107 -20.97 31.61 -1.19
N LEU A 108 -21.92 30.67 -1.11
CA LEU A 108 -23.25 30.73 -1.77
C LEU A 108 -23.97 32.07 -1.59
N TYR A 109 -23.86 32.69 -0.42
CA TYR A 109 -24.57 33.93 -0.09
C TYR A 109 -23.83 35.21 -0.50
N ARG A 110 -22.56 35.08 -0.90
CA ARG A 110 -21.69 36.21 -1.26
C ARG A 110 -21.42 36.25 -2.76
N ASP A 111 -21.05 35.12 -3.33
CA ASP A 111 -20.70 34.96 -4.73
C ASP A 111 -21.21 33.61 -5.22
N ARG A 112 -22.32 33.64 -5.95
CA ARG A 112 -22.98 32.41 -6.40
C ARG A 112 -22.15 31.67 -7.44
N GLU A 113 -21.44 32.38 -8.33
CA GLU A 113 -20.65 31.77 -9.39
C GLU A 113 -19.45 31.05 -8.80
N GLU A 114 -18.72 31.71 -7.88
CA GLU A 114 -17.62 31.08 -7.13
C GLU A 114 -18.11 29.87 -6.32
N ALA A 115 -19.29 29.98 -5.69
CA ALA A 115 -19.87 28.87 -4.94
C ALA A 115 -20.23 27.67 -5.82
N GLU A 116 -20.84 27.89 -6.98
CA GLU A 116 -21.18 26.82 -7.93
C GLU A 116 -19.92 26.09 -8.41
N GLN A 117 -18.83 26.82 -8.67
CA GLN A 117 -17.54 26.23 -9.01
C GLN A 117 -16.98 25.36 -7.86
N LEU A 118 -16.90 25.90 -6.64
CA LEU A 118 -16.40 25.17 -5.47
C LEU A 118 -17.22 23.90 -5.18
N LEU A 119 -18.55 23.97 -5.33
CA LEU A 119 -19.44 22.82 -5.14
C LEU A 119 -19.28 21.78 -6.26
N GLY A 120 -19.05 22.23 -7.50
CA GLY A 120 -18.73 21.35 -8.64
C GLY A 120 -17.39 20.63 -8.47
N ASP A 121 -16.37 21.34 -8.01
CA ASP A 121 -15.05 20.78 -7.71
C ASP A 121 -15.14 19.76 -6.56
N ALA A 122 -15.90 20.10 -5.51
CA ALA A 122 -16.16 19.19 -4.39
C ALA A 122 -16.79 17.87 -4.86
N LYS A 123 -17.83 17.97 -5.70
CA LYS A 123 -18.51 16.81 -6.30
C LYS A 123 -17.54 15.96 -7.12
N SER A 124 -16.69 16.59 -7.92
CA SER A 124 -15.68 15.91 -8.75
C SER A 124 -14.64 15.17 -7.90
N ALA A 125 -14.19 15.78 -6.80
CA ALA A 125 -13.28 15.15 -5.84
C ALA A 125 -13.92 13.92 -5.18
N PHE A 126 -15.19 14.02 -4.74
CA PHE A 126 -15.90 12.87 -4.17
C PHE A 126 -16.14 11.75 -5.19
N GLN A 127 -16.49 12.07 -6.44
CA GLN A 127 -16.64 11.05 -7.49
C GLN A 127 -15.32 10.33 -7.78
N SER A 128 -14.21 11.07 -7.76
CA SER A 128 -12.87 10.50 -7.87
C SER A 128 -12.60 9.54 -6.70
N ALA A 129 -12.95 9.93 -5.47
CA ALA A 129 -12.80 9.08 -4.29
C ALA A 129 -13.62 7.77 -4.36
N VAL A 130 -14.87 7.84 -4.86
CA VAL A 130 -15.72 6.66 -5.09
C VAL A 130 -15.11 5.71 -6.11
N SER A 131 -14.46 6.26 -7.14
CA SER A 131 -13.82 5.49 -8.21
C SER A 131 -12.48 4.89 -7.79
N ALA A 132 -11.75 5.57 -6.90
CA ALA A 132 -10.42 5.20 -6.45
C ALA A 132 -10.38 4.06 -5.42
N SER A 133 -11.48 3.80 -4.70
CA SER A 133 -11.51 2.81 -3.62
C SER A 133 -12.80 1.98 -3.57
N SER A 134 -12.66 0.70 -3.28
CA SER A 134 -13.78 -0.21 -3.00
C SER A 134 -14.20 -0.26 -1.53
N ASP A 135 -13.54 0.51 -0.65
CA ASP A 135 -13.87 0.55 0.79
C ASP A 135 -15.29 1.10 1.00
N PRO A 136 -16.22 0.32 1.60
CA PRO A 136 -17.58 0.76 1.86
C PRO A 136 -17.67 2.04 2.69
N LEU A 137 -16.79 2.24 3.67
CA LEU A 137 -16.83 3.44 4.53
C LEU A 137 -16.46 4.70 3.73
N LEU A 138 -15.39 4.61 2.95
CA LEU A 138 -14.93 5.70 2.09
C LEU A 138 -15.99 6.05 1.05
N ARG A 139 -16.53 5.05 0.34
CA ARG A 139 -17.59 5.25 -0.66
C ARG A 139 -18.85 5.85 -0.04
N SER A 140 -19.25 5.40 1.16
CA SER A 140 -20.39 5.96 1.88
C SER A 140 -20.19 7.46 2.17
N ARG A 141 -19.01 7.84 2.70
CA ARG A 141 -18.68 9.25 2.97
C ARG A 141 -18.63 10.09 1.70
N ALA A 142 -18.02 9.58 0.63
CA ALA A 142 -17.94 10.31 -0.62
C ALA A 142 -19.32 10.49 -1.26
N ASN A 143 -20.18 9.47 -1.28
CA ASN A 143 -21.55 9.58 -1.77
C ASN A 143 -22.39 10.57 -0.95
N LEU A 144 -22.23 10.60 0.38
CA LEU A 144 -22.87 11.62 1.21
C LEU A 144 -22.39 13.02 0.83
N GLY A 145 -21.09 13.20 0.56
CA GLY A 145 -20.53 14.46 0.08
C GLY A 145 -21.13 14.90 -1.26
N ILE A 146 -21.25 13.98 -2.22
CA ILE A 146 -21.92 14.23 -3.52
C ILE A 146 -23.36 14.70 -3.30
N ALA A 147 -24.13 13.98 -2.47
CA ALA A 147 -25.52 14.34 -2.20
C ALA A 147 -25.64 15.74 -1.59
N ARG A 148 -24.75 16.11 -0.65
CA ARG A 148 -24.74 17.45 -0.05
C ARG A 148 -24.33 18.54 -1.04
N ALA A 149 -23.40 18.25 -1.95
CA ALA A 149 -23.03 19.17 -3.02
C ALA A 149 -24.22 19.39 -3.96
N ASP A 150 -24.91 18.32 -4.36
CA ASP A 150 -26.10 18.40 -5.20
C ASP A 150 -27.25 19.16 -4.53
N GLU A 151 -27.52 18.88 -3.25
CA GLU A 151 -28.49 19.64 -2.45
C GLU A 151 -28.14 21.13 -2.39
N SER A 152 -26.86 21.46 -2.23
CA SER A 152 -26.39 22.86 -2.17
C SER A 152 -26.50 23.58 -3.52
N LEU A 153 -26.38 22.84 -4.63
CA LEU A 153 -26.57 23.34 -5.99
C LEU A 153 -28.06 23.42 -6.39
N GLY A 154 -28.94 22.76 -5.64
CA GLY A 154 -30.37 22.66 -5.96
C GLY A 154 -30.70 21.64 -7.05
N ASN A 155 -29.89 20.60 -7.20
CA ASN A 155 -30.08 19.49 -8.13
C ASN A 155 -30.91 18.32 -7.54
#